data_AF-A0A382B3G4-F1
#
_entry.id   AF-A0A382B3G4-F1
#
_cell.length_a   1.000
_cell.length_b   1.000
_cell.length_c   1.000
_cell.angle_alpha   90.00
_cell.angle_beta   90.00
_cell.angle_gamma   90.00
#
_symmetry.space_group_name_H-M   'P 1'
#
loop_
_entity.id
_entity.type
_entity.pdbx_description
1 polymer ?
#
loop_
_entity_poly.entity_id
_entity_poly.type
_entity_poly.pdbx_seq_one_letter_code
_entity_poly.pdbx_strand_id
1 'polypeptide(L)'
;MSEFQRRNIINNLLRLGPILILFISVLNEIDLNYIKFFSFNFTFILVFYWSLRRSESLGYGYIFLAGLINDVVTGFPIGISSFNYLLICGFAAYLRTITLRPNLVKDWFFFLFTILVVNSLCYSALNIFFSIDLNYNNLFINIFFTFIFYIIFANLFLIYQNKFFKETND
;
A
#
# COMPACT_ATOMS: atom_id res chain seq x y z
N MET A 1 4.08 -6.72 -38.58
CA MET A 1 2.80 -6.10 -38.11
C MET A 1 2.32 -6.68 -36.76
N SER A 2 2.66 -7.94 -36.42
CA SER A 2 2.33 -8.57 -35.13
C SER A 2 3.12 -8.04 -33.92
N GLU A 3 4.38 -7.61 -34.10
CA GLU A 3 5.19 -7.10 -32.99
C GLU A 3 4.70 -5.77 -32.41
N PHE A 4 4.14 -4.89 -33.25
CA PHE A 4 3.69 -3.57 -32.82
C PHE A 4 2.40 -3.66 -31.98
N GLN A 5 1.47 -4.55 -32.34
CA GLN A 5 0.26 -4.82 -31.54
C GLN A 5 0.59 -5.53 -30.21
N ARG A 6 1.51 -6.50 -30.22
CA ARG A 6 1.96 -7.20 -29.00
C ARG A 6 2.63 -6.25 -28.00
N ARG A 7 3.35 -5.24 -28.48
CA ARG A 7 3.96 -4.18 -27.64
C ARG A 7 2.91 -3.31 -26.94
N ASN A 8 1.77 -3.03 -27.59
CA ASN A 8 0.65 -2.31 -26.98
C ASN A 8 -0.07 -3.14 -25.90
N ILE A 9 -0.26 -4.44 -26.11
CA ILE A 9 -0.90 -5.33 -25.13
C ILE A 9 -0.02 -5.50 -23.89
N ILE A 10 1.28 -5.72 -24.08
CA ILE A 10 2.24 -5.85 -22.96
C ILE A 10 2.31 -4.54 -22.16
N ASN A 11 2.33 -3.38 -22.83
CA ASN A 11 2.32 -2.09 -22.16
C ASN A 11 1.03 -1.84 -21.36
N ASN A 12 -0.14 -2.24 -21.88
CA ASN A 12 -1.41 -2.12 -21.15
C ASN A 12 -1.47 -3.08 -19.94
N LEU A 13 -0.96 -4.30 -20.06
CA LEU A 13 -0.90 -5.24 -18.95
C LEU A 13 0.04 -4.76 -17.84
N LEU A 14 1.17 -4.15 -18.21
CA LEU A 14 2.12 -3.57 -17.25
C LEU A 14 1.55 -2.33 -16.54
N ARG A 15 0.67 -1.55 -17.19
CA ARG A 15 -0.08 -0.48 -16.52
C ARG A 15 -1.01 -1.00 -15.41
N LEU A 16 -1.51 -2.24 -15.55
CA LEU A 16 -2.31 -2.92 -14.53
C LEU A 16 -1.45 -3.63 -13.46
N GLY A 17 -0.12 -3.59 -13.59
CA GLY A 17 0.83 -4.22 -12.67
C GLY A 17 0.59 -3.85 -11.20
N PRO A 18 0.42 -2.56 -10.83
CA PRO A 18 0.16 -2.16 -9.44
C PRO A 18 -1.11 -2.79 -8.86
N ILE A 19 -2.17 -2.88 -9.66
CA ILE A 19 -3.45 -3.49 -9.25
C ILE A 19 -3.27 -5.00 -9.05
N LEU A 20 -2.59 -5.68 -9.97
CA LEU A 20 -2.31 -7.11 -9.83
C LEU A 20 -1.48 -7.41 -8.58
N ILE A 21 -0.42 -6.62 -8.33
CA ILE A 21 0.43 -6.79 -7.15
C ILE A 21 -0.38 -6.52 -5.87
N LEU A 22 -1.29 -5.56 -5.87
CA LEU A 22 -2.19 -5.29 -4.74
C LEU A 22 -3.08 -6.50 -4.41
N PHE A 23 -3.76 -7.08 -5.41
CA PHE A 23 -4.59 -8.27 -5.17
C PHE A 23 -3.77 -9.50 -4.77
N ILE A 24 -2.59 -9.69 -5.36
CA ILE A 24 -1.66 -10.76 -4.96
C ILE A 24 -1.20 -10.56 -3.51
N SER A 25 -0.94 -9.31 -3.09
CA SER A 25 -0.54 -8.97 -1.72
C SER A 25 -1.62 -9.33 -0.71
N VAL A 26 -2.86 -8.97 -1.02
CA VAL A 26 -4.02 -9.24 -0.17
C VAL A 26 -4.35 -10.73 -0.08
N LEU A 27 -4.20 -11.47 -1.18
CA LEU A 27 -4.55 -12.90 -1.20
C LEU A 27 -3.50 -13.80 -0.56
N ASN A 28 -2.21 -13.46 -0.65
CA ASN A 28 -1.14 -14.32 -0.17
C ASN A 28 -0.81 -14.15 1.31
N GLU A 29 -1.38 -13.15 2.00
CA GLU A 29 -0.82 -12.68 3.26
C GLU A 29 0.71 -12.58 3.13
N ILE A 30 1.23 -11.62 2.36
CA ILE A 30 2.69 -11.33 2.40
C ILE A 30 3.09 -10.72 3.76
N ASP A 31 2.45 -11.14 4.85
CA ASP A 31 3.00 -11.19 6.18
C ASP A 31 3.90 -12.43 6.22
N LEU A 32 5.21 -12.23 6.19
CA LEU A 32 6.22 -13.27 6.48
C LEU A 32 6.15 -13.71 7.96
N ASN A 33 4.95 -13.99 8.48
CA ASN A 33 4.68 -14.31 9.88
C ASN A 33 5.23 -15.69 10.29
N TYR A 34 5.73 -16.48 9.32
CA TYR A 34 6.46 -17.72 9.57
C TYR A 34 7.77 -17.49 10.35
N ILE A 35 8.30 -16.26 10.35
CA ILE A 35 9.39 -15.82 11.23
C ILE A 35 8.79 -14.76 12.16
N LYS A 36 8.55 -15.12 13.44
CA LYS A 36 7.90 -14.26 14.48
C LYS A 36 8.46 -12.83 14.61
N PHE A 37 9.63 -12.54 14.05
CA PHE A 37 10.30 -11.25 14.11
C PHE A 37 10.18 -10.42 12.82
N PHE A 38 9.52 -10.92 11.77
CA PHE A 38 9.52 -10.29 10.45
C PHE A 38 8.08 -10.11 9.91
N SER A 39 7.27 -9.34 10.62
CA SER A 39 5.94 -8.93 10.15
C SER A 39 6.02 -7.51 9.58
N PHE A 40 5.48 -7.30 8.39
CA PHE A 40 5.36 -5.98 7.78
C PHE A 40 4.15 -5.96 6.84
N ASN A 41 3.45 -4.82 6.79
CA ASN A 41 2.27 -4.67 5.95
C ASN A 41 2.67 -4.16 4.55
N PHE A 42 2.91 -5.09 3.62
CA PHE A 42 3.26 -4.73 2.24
C PHE A 42 2.14 -3.92 1.55
N THR A 43 0.88 -4.25 1.81
CA THR A 43 -0.26 -3.57 1.19
C THR A 43 -0.30 -2.09 1.56
N PHE A 44 0.01 -1.71 2.80
CA PHE A 44 0.09 -0.30 3.21
C PHE A 44 1.15 0.48 2.42
N ILE A 45 2.34 -0.11 2.24
CA ILE A 45 3.43 0.50 1.47
C ILE A 45 2.99 0.71 0.02
N LEU A 46 2.39 -0.32 -0.58
CA LEU A 46 1.96 -0.31 -1.98
C LEU A 46 0.85 0.72 -2.22
N VAL A 47 -0.19 0.72 -1.39
CA VAL A 47 -1.30 1.68 -1.47
C VAL A 47 -0.80 3.11 -1.33
N PHE A 48 0.05 3.39 -0.34
CA PHE A 48 0.57 4.74 -0.12
C PHE A 48 1.40 5.23 -1.31
N TYR A 49 2.39 4.43 -1.75
CA TYR A 49 3.32 4.83 -2.80
C TYR A 49 2.60 5.16 -4.11
N TRP A 50 1.73 4.25 -4.56
CA TRP A 50 1.02 4.41 -5.83
C TRP A 50 -0.08 5.45 -5.75
N SER A 51 -0.73 5.62 -4.59
CA SER A 51 -1.68 6.73 -4.39
C SER A 51 -1.00 8.09 -4.45
N LEU A 52 0.22 8.21 -3.92
CA LEU A 52 0.99 9.45 -3.92
C LEU A 52 1.44 9.85 -5.33
N ARG A 53 1.94 8.88 -6.11
CA ARG A 53 2.52 9.14 -7.44
C ARG A 53 1.51 9.09 -8.58
N ARG A 54 0.45 8.28 -8.49
CA ARG A 54 -0.53 8.12 -9.58
C ARG A 54 -1.86 7.52 -9.12
N SER A 55 -2.76 8.35 -8.58
CA SER A 55 -4.10 7.93 -8.13
C SER A 55 -4.97 7.24 -9.20
N GLU A 56 -4.71 7.48 -10.48
CA GLU A 56 -5.47 6.83 -11.57
C GLU A 56 -5.07 5.37 -11.80
N SER A 57 -3.83 4.98 -11.42
CA SER A 57 -3.35 3.61 -11.61
C SER A 57 -3.92 2.62 -10.59
N LEU A 58 -4.22 3.10 -9.38
CA LEU A 58 -4.94 2.36 -8.35
C LEU A 58 -6.26 3.09 -8.09
N GLY A 59 -7.29 2.77 -8.87
CA GLY A 59 -8.62 3.34 -8.62
C GLY A 59 -9.09 3.03 -7.19
N TYR A 60 -9.64 4.04 -6.50
CA TYR A 60 -10.12 3.91 -5.11
C TYR A 60 -11.07 2.72 -4.91
N GLY A 61 -11.88 2.38 -5.92
CA GLY A 61 -12.75 1.21 -5.92
C GLY A 61 -12.01 -0.13 -5.84
N TYR A 62 -10.86 -0.25 -6.52
CA TYR A 62 -10.03 -1.46 -6.44
C TYR A 62 -9.36 -1.59 -5.07
N ILE A 63 -8.92 -0.48 -4.48
CA ILE A 63 -8.36 -0.46 -3.12
C ILE A 63 -9.42 -0.89 -2.10
N PHE A 64 -10.65 -0.39 -2.25
CA PHE A 64 -11.77 -0.79 -1.40
C PHE A 64 -12.09 -2.29 -1.54
N LEU A 65 -12.22 -2.80 -2.76
CA LEU A 65 -12.45 -4.23 -3.00
C LEU A 65 -11.32 -5.09 -2.44
N ALA A 66 -10.06 -4.67 -2.60
CA ALA A 66 -8.93 -5.36 -2.02
C ALA A 66 -8.97 -5.37 -0.49
N GLY A 67 -9.42 -4.29 0.14
CA GLY A 67 -9.68 -4.27 1.58
C GLY A 67 -10.70 -5.30 2.03
N LEU A 68 -11.82 -5.44 1.29
CA LEU A 68 -12.85 -6.43 1.62
C LEU A 68 -12.33 -7.86 1.49
N ILE A 69 -11.54 -8.14 0.45
CA ILE A 69 -10.90 -9.45 0.28
C ILE A 69 -9.90 -9.70 1.42
N ASN A 70 -9.14 -8.68 1.84
CA ASN A 70 -8.20 -8.80 2.95
C ASN A 70 -8.91 -9.19 4.24
N ASP A 71 -10.05 -8.56 4.56
CA ASP A 71 -10.85 -8.89 5.73
C ASP A 71 -11.34 -10.35 5.69
N VAL A 72 -11.76 -10.85 4.53
CA VAL A 72 -12.19 -12.26 4.35
C VAL A 72 -11.05 -13.25 4.52
N VAL A 73 -9.85 -12.93 4.00
CA VAL A 73 -8.67 -13.82 4.09
C VAL A 73 -8.14 -13.89 5.52
N THR A 74 -8.00 -12.74 6.17
CA THR A 74 -7.41 -12.60 7.51
C THR A 74 -8.39 -12.90 8.64
N GLY A 75 -9.69 -13.01 8.35
CA GLY A 75 -10.74 -13.18 9.35
C GLY A 75 -11.02 -11.91 10.16
N PHE A 76 -10.59 -10.73 9.71
CA PHE A 76 -10.98 -9.45 10.31
C PHE A 76 -12.45 -9.13 10.01
N PRO A 77 -13.12 -8.33 10.86
CA PRO A 77 -14.44 -7.81 10.55
C PRO A 77 -14.46 -7.07 9.21
N ILE A 78 -15.47 -7.39 8.39
CA ILE A 78 -15.61 -6.86 7.04
C ILE A 78 -15.66 -5.33 7.06
N GLY A 79 -14.78 -4.70 6.27
CA GLY A 79 -14.73 -3.26 6.06
C GLY A 79 -13.60 -2.56 6.82
N ILE A 80 -12.94 -3.21 7.80
CA ILE A 80 -11.88 -2.58 8.59
C ILE A 80 -10.63 -2.36 7.74
N SER A 81 -10.15 -3.37 7.01
CA SER A 81 -8.99 -3.22 6.12
C SER A 81 -9.29 -2.22 5.00
N SER A 82 -10.52 -2.26 4.47
CA SER A 82 -10.98 -1.32 3.44
C SER A 82 -10.91 0.14 3.92
N PHE A 83 -11.39 0.41 5.13
CA PHE A 83 -11.33 1.73 5.74
C PHE A 83 -9.88 2.20 5.92
N ASN A 84 -9.01 1.32 6.42
CA ASN A 84 -7.59 1.63 6.60
C ASN A 84 -6.89 1.97 5.28
N TYR A 85 -7.07 1.14 4.25
CA TYR A 85 -6.44 1.38 2.95
C TYR A 85 -6.95 2.68 2.30
N LEU A 86 -8.24 2.99 2.42
CA LEU A 86 -8.80 4.25 1.93
C LEU A 86 -8.28 5.46 2.71
N LEU A 87 -8.11 5.36 4.04
CA LEU A 87 -7.49 6.42 4.84
C LEU A 87 -6.06 6.70 4.38
N ILE A 88 -5.24 5.67 4.19
CA ILE A 88 -3.87 5.79 3.66
C ILE A 88 -3.89 6.49 2.30
N CYS A 89 -4.83 6.11 1.44
CA CYS A 89 -5.02 6.72 0.13
C CYS A 89 -5.41 8.21 0.23
N GLY A 90 -6.27 8.57 1.19
CA GLY A 90 -6.63 9.95 1.50
C GLY A 90 -5.43 10.78 1.97
N PHE A 91 -4.63 10.26 2.90
CA PHE A 91 -3.39 10.90 3.36
C PHE A 91 -2.37 11.07 2.23
N ALA A 92 -2.20 10.07 1.37
CA ALA A 92 -1.33 10.16 0.21
C ALA A 92 -1.82 11.20 -0.81
N ALA A 93 -3.12 11.28 -1.07
CA ALA A 93 -3.71 12.31 -1.93
C ALA A 93 -3.54 13.73 -1.36
N TYR A 94 -3.63 13.86 -0.04
CA TYR A 94 -3.35 15.11 0.67
C TYR A 94 -1.87 15.51 0.52
N LEU A 95 -0.93 14.58 0.77
CA LEU A 95 0.50 14.85 0.62
C LEU A 95 0.85 15.26 -0.81
N ARG A 96 0.24 14.61 -1.81
CA ARG A 96 0.40 14.96 -3.23
C ARG A 96 0.00 16.41 -3.52
N THR A 97 -1.06 16.89 -2.88
CA THR A 97 -1.58 18.25 -3.10
C THR A 97 -0.63 19.31 -2.53
N ILE A 98 0.04 19.01 -1.41
CA ILE A 98 0.98 19.93 -0.75
C ILE A 98 2.37 19.89 -1.39
N THR A 99 2.78 18.72 -1.89
CA THR A 99 4.16 18.48 -2.35
C THR A 99 4.30 18.80 -3.84
N LEU A 100 4.75 20.02 -4.16
CA LEU A 100 5.01 20.48 -5.53
C LEU A 100 6.20 19.77 -6.22
N ARG A 101 7.12 19.17 -5.46
CA ARG A 101 8.25 18.37 -5.99
C ARG A 101 8.41 17.08 -5.18
N PRO A 102 8.32 15.90 -5.81
CA PRO A 102 8.40 14.62 -5.10
C PRO A 102 9.78 14.45 -4.46
N ASN A 103 9.82 14.10 -3.17
CA ASN A 103 11.06 13.81 -2.46
C ASN A 103 10.87 12.59 -1.55
N LEU A 104 11.56 11.51 -1.87
CA LEU A 104 11.50 10.22 -1.16
C LEU A 104 11.67 10.36 0.37
N VAL A 105 12.53 11.27 0.83
CA VAL A 105 12.76 11.44 2.27
C VAL A 105 11.55 12.08 2.96
N LYS A 106 10.91 13.07 2.33
CA LYS A 106 9.70 13.70 2.86
C LYS A 106 8.53 12.71 2.85
N ASP A 107 8.41 11.97 1.75
CA ASP A 107 7.39 10.94 1.59
C ASP A 107 7.54 9.84 2.66
N TRP A 108 8.78 9.46 2.98
CA TRP A 108 9.08 8.47 4.03
C TRP A 108 8.66 8.95 5.42
N PHE A 109 9.01 10.18 5.81
CA PHE A 109 8.56 10.74 7.10
C PHE A 109 7.04 10.88 7.17
N PHE A 110 6.39 11.31 6.08
CA PHE A 110 4.94 11.42 6.05
C PHE A 110 4.25 10.04 6.07
N PHE A 111 4.88 9.03 5.47
CA PHE A 111 4.42 7.64 5.55
C PHE A 111 4.40 7.17 7.01
N LEU A 112 5.45 7.46 7.81
CA LEU A 112 5.46 7.15 9.24
C LEU A 112 4.25 7.75 9.96
N PHE A 113 3.99 9.04 9.74
CA PHE A 113 2.84 9.72 10.33
C PHE A 113 1.52 9.04 9.92
N THR A 114 1.38 8.74 8.63
CA THR A 114 0.18 8.10 8.07
C THR A 114 -0.08 6.74 8.70
N ILE A 115 0.93 5.86 8.74
CA ILE A 115 0.76 4.51 9.30
C ILE A 115 0.49 4.57 10.80
N LEU A 116 1.09 5.50 11.55
CA LEU A 116 0.83 5.64 12.98
C LEU A 116 -0.62 6.03 13.26
N VAL A 117 -1.14 7.02 12.51
CA VAL A 117 -2.53 7.47 12.65
C VAL A 117 -3.50 6.36 12.26
N VAL A 118 -3.30 5.72 11.10
CA VAL A 118 -4.20 4.68 10.61
C VAL A 118 -4.21 3.45 11.53
N ASN A 119 -3.03 3.00 11.96
CA ASN A 119 -2.93 1.88 12.90
C ASN A 119 -3.61 2.23 14.24
N SER A 120 -3.36 3.43 14.79
CA SER A 120 -3.98 3.87 16.05
C SER A 120 -5.51 3.88 15.96
N LEU A 121 -6.07 4.43 14.87
CA LEU A 121 -7.51 4.44 14.62
C LEU A 121 -8.08 3.02 14.48
N CYS A 122 -7.40 2.16 13.70
CA CYS A 122 -7.80 0.77 13.50
C CYS A 122 -7.83 -0.01 14.83
N TYR A 123 -6.77 0.07 15.62
CA TYR A 123 -6.67 -0.64 16.89
C TYR A 123 -7.67 -0.13 17.92
N SER A 124 -7.90 1.19 17.94
CA SER A 124 -8.94 1.76 18.79
C SER A 124 -10.33 1.24 18.40
N ALA A 125 -10.63 1.18 17.10
CA ALA A 125 -11.89 0.64 16.61
C ALA A 125 -12.04 -0.86 16.92
N LEU A 126 -11.00 -1.67 16.70
CA LEU A 126 -11.00 -3.10 17.02
C LEU A 126 -11.21 -3.35 18.53
N ASN A 127 -10.55 -2.58 19.38
CA ASN A 127 -10.68 -2.72 20.83
C ASN A 127 -12.06 -2.30 21.35
N ILE A 128 -12.60 -1.16 20.89
CA ILE A 128 -13.87 -0.61 21.36
C ILE A 128 -15.08 -1.44 20.86
N PHE A 129 -15.09 -1.82 19.58
CA PHE A 129 -16.26 -2.45 18.96
C PHE A 129 -16.22 -3.98 18.95
N PHE A 130 -15.04 -4.58 18.93
CA PHE A 130 -14.87 -6.03 18.76
C PHE A 130 -14.17 -6.72 19.93
N SER A 131 -13.68 -5.97 20.92
CA SER A 131 -13.01 -6.48 22.12
C SER A 131 -11.92 -7.53 21.81
N ILE A 132 -11.17 -7.29 20.75
CA ILE A 132 -10.09 -8.19 20.29
C ILE A 132 -8.85 -7.97 21.18
N ASP A 133 -8.28 -9.05 21.69
CA ASP A 133 -7.01 -9.02 22.44
C ASP A 133 -5.85 -8.65 21.50
N LEU A 134 -5.35 -7.42 21.63
CA LEU A 134 -4.28 -6.91 20.79
C LEU A 134 -2.91 -7.14 21.44
N ASN A 135 -2.00 -7.81 20.71
CA ASN A 135 -0.61 -7.92 21.13
C ASN A 135 0.20 -6.70 20.67
N TYR A 136 0.30 -5.69 21.53
CA TYR A 136 1.01 -4.43 21.26
C TYR A 136 2.46 -4.61 20.77
N ASN A 137 3.17 -5.64 21.24
CA ASN A 137 4.55 -5.90 20.80
C ASN A 137 4.61 -6.26 19.32
N ASN A 138 3.69 -7.10 18.85
CA ASN A 138 3.62 -7.50 17.45
C ASN A 138 3.25 -6.31 16.56
N LEU A 139 2.34 -5.45 17.03
CA LEU A 139 1.92 -4.25 16.30
C LEU A 139 3.06 -3.26 16.14
N PHE A 140 3.83 -3.03 17.21
CA PHE A 140 4.99 -2.15 17.16
C PHE A 140 6.05 -2.66 16.18
N ILE A 141 6.35 -3.96 16.24
CA ILE A 141 7.27 -4.62 15.30
C ILE A 141 6.78 -4.46 13.86
N ASN A 142 5.49 -4.69 13.60
CA ASN A 142 4.89 -4.55 12.28
C ASN A 142 5.03 -3.11 11.74
N ILE A 143 4.69 -2.10 12.54
CA ILE A 143 4.81 -0.68 12.14
C ILE A 143 6.27 -0.33 11.86
N PHE A 144 7.18 -0.75 12.73
CA PHE A 144 8.61 -0.46 12.61
C PHE A 144 9.20 -1.04 11.32
N PHE A 145 8.95 -2.31 11.03
CA PHE A 145 9.43 -2.92 9.79
C PHE A 145 8.74 -2.34 8.56
N THR A 146 7.43 -2.12 8.60
CA THR A 146 6.70 -1.49 7.49
C THR A 146 7.29 -0.13 7.13
N PHE A 147 7.66 0.67 8.13
CA PHE A 147 8.32 1.96 7.93
C PHE A 147 9.71 1.84 7.31
N ILE A 148 10.55 0.91 7.76
CA ILE A 148 11.90 0.70 7.20
C ILE A 148 11.81 0.19 5.76
N PHE A 149 10.93 -0.79 5.52
CA PHE A 149 10.74 -1.40 4.21
C PHE A 149 10.19 -0.43 3.17
N TYR A 150 9.50 0.62 3.60
CA TYR A 150 9.03 1.66 2.70
C TYR A 150 10.15 2.21 1.81
N ILE A 151 11.34 2.50 2.34
CA ILE A 151 12.46 3.02 1.54
C ILE A 151 12.86 2.03 0.45
N ILE A 152 12.98 0.76 0.83
CA ILE A 152 13.43 -0.32 -0.06
C ILE A 152 12.42 -0.49 -1.20
N PHE A 153 11.13 -0.66 -0.86
CA PHE A 153 10.08 -0.84 -1.85
C PHE A 153 9.81 0.41 -2.68
N ALA A 154 9.90 1.62 -2.10
CA ALA A 154 9.73 2.86 -2.85
C ALA A 154 10.81 3.02 -3.94
N ASN A 155 12.05 2.61 -3.66
CA ASN A 155 13.12 2.57 -4.66
C ASN A 155 12.86 1.51 -5.74
N LEU A 156 12.39 0.32 -5.36
CA LEU A 156 12.01 -0.73 -6.33
C LEU A 156 10.87 -0.26 -7.25
N PHE A 157 9.84 0.36 -6.68
CA PHE A 157 8.71 0.91 -7.43
C PHE A 157 9.14 2.09 -8.29
N LEU A 158 10.12 2.90 -7.87
CA LEU A 158 10.67 3.98 -8.69
C LEU A 158 11.37 3.42 -9.94
N ILE A 159 12.19 2.38 -9.77
CA ILE A 159 12.86 1.70 -10.89
C ILE A 159 11.81 1.13 -11.85
N TYR A 160 10.76 0.51 -11.31
CA TYR A 160 9.64 0.00 -12.09
C TYR A 160 8.94 1.13 -12.86
N GLN A 161 8.62 2.25 -12.19
CA GLN A 161 7.98 3.41 -12.80
C GLN A 161 8.82 3.97 -13.95
N ASN A 162 10.11 4.22 -13.72
CA ASN A 162 11.01 4.79 -14.73
C ASN A 162 11.14 3.90 -15.96
N LYS A 163 11.21 2.57 -15.76
CA LYS A 163 11.39 1.60 -16.86
C LYS A 163 10.14 1.46 -17.74
N PHE A 164 8.95 1.52 -17.16
CA PHE A 164 7.70 1.21 -17.85
C PHE A 164 6.86 2.43 -18.24
N PHE A 165 6.95 3.52 -17.47
CA PHE A 165 6.15 4.72 -17.72
C PHE A 165 6.89 5.82 -18.47
N LYS A 166 8.23 5.73 -18.63
CA LYS A 166 9.04 6.75 -19.31
C LYS A 166 8.64 8.18 -18.91
N GLU A 167 8.32 8.40 -17.63
CA GLU A 167 8.23 9.75 -17.09
C GLU A 167 9.69 10.18 -16.91
N THR A 168 10.23 10.83 -17.94
CA THR A 168 11.38 11.72 -17.77
C THR A 168 10.96 12.72 -16.70
N ASN A 169 11.65 12.70 -15.56
CA ASN A 169 11.55 13.78 -14.59
C ASN A 169 12.09 15.04 -15.28
N ASP A 170 11.21 15.78 -15.95
CA ASP A 170 11.42 17.19 -16.30
C ASP A 170 10.76 18.05 -15.22
#